data_AF-A0A524CI30-F1
#
_entry.id   AF-A0A524CI30-F1
#
_cell.length_a   1.000
_cell.length_b   1.000
_cell.length_c   1.000
_cell.angle_alpha   90.00
_cell.angle_beta   90.00
_cell.angle_gamma   90.00
#
_symmetry.space_group_name_H-M   'P 1'
#
loop_
_entity.id
_entity.type
_entity.pdbx_description
1 polymer ?
#
loop_
_entity_poly.entity_id
_entity_poly.type
_entity_poly.pdbx_seq_one_letter_code
_entity_poly.pdbx_strand_id
1 'polypeptide(L)'
;MLSVLGWIDGLTATGVVLFGLIFGSFFLYKSKKSEINILTFLGIATIFAGLMYLGVFLDFLFVLITTQNMTNTHGIVALLSYIWLAPAIIISIYIGTRLLNFEKKWYLLSIFVVLGIIFDFIIFLDPFSAFDFDPPMISGDALIDYNVNTFSAAGILMAIFLLSVTMILGVGFLIKSIRNTGVLRKKLLLISVGAFSFCIFGLIEGLTAPDIYIIIVRIGYLVSFWLLYFGLKE
;
A
#
# COMPACT_ATOMS: atom_id res chain seq x y z
N MET A 1 -18.91 -6.15 -20.85
CA MET A 1 -17.82 -5.35 -21.48
C MET A 1 -17.57 -4.23 -20.51
N LEU A 2 -16.32 -4.05 -20.06
CA LEU A 2 -16.03 -3.10 -18.99
C LEU A 2 -16.50 -1.68 -19.35
N SER A 3 -17.23 -1.07 -18.42
CA SER A 3 -17.53 0.34 -18.38
C SER A 3 -16.24 1.18 -18.32
N VAL A 4 -16.37 2.48 -18.62
CA VAL A 4 -15.23 3.41 -18.57
C VAL A 4 -14.59 3.43 -17.18
N LEU A 5 -15.41 3.40 -16.12
CA LEU A 5 -14.93 3.34 -14.74
C LEU A 5 -14.21 2.02 -14.46
N GLY A 6 -14.76 0.89 -14.90
CA GLY A 6 -14.10 -0.42 -14.75
C GLY A 6 -12.73 -0.50 -15.45
N TRP A 7 -12.58 0.16 -16.61
CA TRP A 7 -11.28 0.28 -17.28
C TRP A 7 -10.29 1.14 -16.50
N ILE A 8 -10.74 2.30 -16.00
CA ILE A 8 -9.87 3.18 -15.23
C ILE A 8 -9.43 2.49 -13.93
N ASP A 9 -10.36 1.83 -13.25
CA ASP A 9 -10.11 1.04 -12.05
C ASP A 9 -9.06 -0.05 -12.33
N GLY A 10 -9.31 -0.91 -13.30
CA GLY A 10 -8.40 -2.00 -13.64
C GLY A 10 -7.01 -1.55 -14.08
N LEU A 11 -6.92 -0.52 -14.93
CA LEU A 11 -5.64 0.01 -15.41
C LEU A 11 -4.83 0.69 -14.30
N THR A 12 -5.49 1.43 -13.41
CA THR A 12 -4.80 2.09 -12.30
C THR A 12 -4.34 1.08 -11.25
N ALA A 13 -5.15 0.07 -10.90
CA ALA A 13 -4.74 -1.04 -10.05
C ALA A 13 -3.56 -1.82 -10.64
N THR A 14 -3.61 -2.11 -11.95
CA THR A 14 -2.49 -2.71 -12.70
C THR A 14 -1.24 -1.86 -12.58
N GLY A 15 -1.36 -0.55 -12.75
CA GLY A 15 -0.25 0.39 -12.59
C GLY A 15 0.38 0.30 -11.20
N VAL A 16 -0.43 0.31 -10.14
CA VAL A 16 0.05 0.23 -8.75
C VAL A 16 0.82 -1.08 -8.50
N VAL A 17 0.25 -2.22 -8.91
CA VAL A 17 0.91 -3.53 -8.76
C VAL A 17 2.23 -3.57 -9.54
N LEU A 18 2.21 -3.19 -10.82
CA LEU A 18 3.40 -3.24 -11.67
C LEU A 18 4.48 -2.27 -11.21
N PHE A 19 4.15 -1.04 -10.84
CA PHE A 19 5.15 -0.09 -10.33
C PHE A 19 5.71 -0.50 -8.97
N GLY A 20 4.88 -1.04 -8.07
CA GLY A 20 5.35 -1.61 -6.81
C GLY A 20 6.37 -2.74 -7.03
N LEU A 21 6.07 -3.65 -7.96
CA LEU A 21 6.98 -4.74 -8.34
C LEU A 21 8.26 -4.23 -9.03
N ILE A 22 8.14 -3.34 -10.02
CA ILE A 22 9.26 -2.81 -10.80
C ILE A 22 10.20 -1.99 -9.91
N PHE A 23 9.68 -0.99 -9.19
CA PHE A 23 10.51 -0.11 -8.37
C PHE A 23 11.03 -0.82 -7.12
N GLY A 24 10.21 -1.67 -6.49
CA GLY A 24 10.68 -2.48 -5.37
C GLY A 24 11.80 -3.45 -5.77
N SER A 25 11.68 -4.10 -6.94
CA SER A 25 12.75 -4.94 -7.50
C SER A 25 13.99 -4.13 -7.86
N PHE A 26 13.82 -2.92 -8.41
CA PHE A 26 14.93 -2.00 -8.67
C PHE A 26 15.67 -1.63 -7.37
N PHE A 27 14.96 -1.34 -6.28
CA PHE A 27 15.57 -1.05 -4.98
C PHE A 27 16.29 -2.26 -4.39
N LEU A 28 15.74 -3.47 -4.54
CA LEU A 28 16.41 -4.71 -4.14
C LEU A 28 17.71 -4.94 -4.92
N TYR A 29 17.67 -4.77 -6.24
CA TYR A 29 18.85 -4.86 -7.10
C TYR A 29 19.91 -3.85 -6.69
N LYS A 30 19.51 -2.59 -6.51
CA LYS A 30 20.41 -1.52 -6.12
C LYS A 30 20.99 -1.72 -4.72
N SER A 31 20.19 -2.23 -3.78
CA SER A 31 20.64 -2.56 -2.43
C SER A 31 21.81 -3.54 -2.46
N LYS A 32 21.72 -4.60 -3.27
CA LYS A 32 22.82 -5.57 -3.44
C LYS A 32 24.09 -4.93 -4.01
N LYS A 33 23.96 -3.99 -4.95
CA LYS A 33 25.11 -3.31 -5.57
C LYS A 33 25.78 -2.29 -4.62
N SER A 34 25.02 -1.70 -3.71
CA SER A 34 25.49 -0.62 -2.83
C SER A 34 25.74 -1.07 -1.38
N GLU A 35 25.42 -2.32 -1.04
CA GLU A 35 25.50 -2.91 0.31
C GLU A 35 24.69 -2.13 1.38
N ILE A 36 23.71 -1.33 0.95
CA ILE A 36 22.89 -0.52 1.86
C ILE A 36 21.63 -1.31 2.26
N ASN A 37 21.71 -2.00 3.40
CA ASN A 37 20.61 -2.82 3.92
C ASN A 37 19.24 -2.11 3.97
N ILE A 38 19.17 -0.80 4.20
CA ILE A 38 17.89 -0.07 4.27
C ILE A 38 17.12 -0.09 2.94
N LEU A 39 17.84 -0.13 1.81
CA LEU A 39 17.25 -0.22 0.48
C LEU A 39 16.60 -1.59 0.24
N THR A 40 17.15 -2.65 0.84
CA THR A 40 16.53 -3.98 0.80
C THR A 40 15.14 -3.92 1.42
N PHE A 41 15.04 -3.41 2.65
CA PHE A 41 13.76 -3.32 3.35
C PHE A 41 12.78 -2.39 2.64
N LEU A 42 13.25 -1.25 2.12
CA LEU A 42 12.39 -0.35 1.36
C LEU A 42 11.88 -1.00 0.07
N GLY A 43 12.72 -1.77 -0.64
CA GLY A 43 12.30 -2.53 -1.82
C GLY A 43 11.21 -3.55 -1.50
N ILE A 44 11.36 -4.30 -0.40
CA ILE A 44 10.34 -5.27 0.05
C ILE A 44 9.05 -4.55 0.44
N ALA A 45 9.13 -3.46 1.21
CA ALA A 45 7.96 -2.67 1.59
C ALA A 45 7.24 -2.11 0.36
N THR A 46 7.99 -1.66 -0.67
CA THR A 46 7.44 -1.15 -1.94
C THR A 46 6.70 -2.24 -2.72
N ILE A 47 7.23 -3.47 -2.73
CA ILE A 47 6.56 -4.63 -3.33
C ILE A 47 5.25 -4.91 -2.61
N PHE A 48 5.27 -5.04 -1.28
CA PHE A 48 4.05 -5.33 -0.51
C PHE A 48 3.02 -4.21 -0.63
N ALA A 49 3.46 -2.95 -0.63
CA ALA A 49 2.60 -1.80 -0.89
C ALA A 49 1.91 -1.87 -2.27
N GLY A 50 2.62 -2.30 -3.32
CA GLY A 50 2.00 -2.52 -4.64
C GLY A 50 1.03 -3.71 -4.65
N LEU A 51 1.38 -4.79 -3.96
CA LEU A 51 0.52 -5.98 -3.84
C LEU A 51 -0.77 -5.72 -3.05
N MET A 52 -0.89 -4.59 -2.35
CA MET A 52 -2.15 -4.18 -1.74
C MET A 52 -3.31 -3.98 -2.74
N TYR A 53 -3.04 -4.00 -4.05
CA TYR A 53 -4.05 -3.94 -5.11
C TYR A 53 -4.19 -5.25 -5.90
N LEU A 54 -3.57 -6.33 -5.41
CA LEU A 54 -3.52 -7.61 -6.10
C LEU A 54 -4.94 -8.16 -6.38
N GLY A 55 -5.88 -7.99 -5.46
CA GLY A 55 -7.26 -8.45 -5.65
C GLY A 55 -7.95 -7.79 -6.84
N VAL A 56 -7.93 -6.46 -6.90
CA VAL A 56 -8.54 -5.67 -8.00
C VAL A 56 -7.84 -5.97 -9.32
N PHE A 57 -6.52 -6.07 -9.30
CA PHE A 57 -5.74 -6.44 -10.48
C PHE A 57 -6.12 -7.82 -11.03
N LEU A 58 -6.28 -8.82 -10.16
CA LEU A 58 -6.67 -10.17 -10.57
C LEU A 58 -8.12 -10.22 -11.07
N ASP A 59 -9.04 -9.48 -10.43
CA ASP A 59 -10.43 -9.37 -10.92
C ASP A 59 -10.48 -8.73 -12.31
N PHE A 60 -9.69 -7.69 -12.55
CA PHE A 60 -9.55 -7.06 -13.86
C PHE A 60 -9.05 -8.05 -14.92
N LEU A 61 -7.98 -8.81 -14.64
CA LEU A 61 -7.51 -9.85 -15.56
C LEU A 61 -8.56 -10.92 -15.81
N PHE A 62 -9.30 -11.31 -14.77
CA PHE A 62 -10.34 -12.32 -14.88
C PHE A 62 -11.49 -11.84 -15.78
N VAL A 63 -11.93 -10.58 -15.66
CA VAL A 63 -12.92 -9.97 -16.55
C VAL A 63 -12.41 -9.91 -17.99
N LEU A 64 -11.14 -9.54 -18.21
CA LEU A 64 -10.58 -9.47 -19.56
C LEU A 64 -10.54 -10.85 -20.26
N ILE A 65 -10.31 -11.93 -19.51
CA ILE A 65 -10.18 -13.28 -20.05
C ILE A 65 -11.54 -13.98 -20.16
N THR A 66 -12.38 -13.86 -19.14
CA THR A 66 -13.61 -14.66 -18.99
C THR A 66 -14.88 -13.87 -19.22
N THR A 67 -14.79 -12.55 -19.37
CA THR A 67 -15.93 -11.61 -19.42
C THR A 67 -16.80 -11.58 -18.17
N GLN A 68 -16.35 -12.21 -17.08
CA GLN A 68 -17.03 -12.27 -15.79
C GLN A 68 -16.08 -11.81 -14.68
N ASN A 69 -16.60 -11.33 -13.55
CA ASN A 69 -15.81 -11.07 -12.35
C ASN A 69 -15.45 -12.38 -11.63
N MET A 70 -14.44 -12.31 -10.77
CA MET A 70 -14.07 -13.38 -9.86
C MET A 70 -15.21 -13.68 -8.87
N THR A 71 -15.39 -14.96 -8.53
CA THR A 71 -16.31 -15.36 -7.47
C THR A 71 -15.81 -14.85 -6.11
N ASN A 72 -16.56 -13.95 -5.47
CA ASN A 72 -16.16 -13.30 -4.21
C ASN A 72 -16.87 -13.85 -2.96
N THR A 73 -17.30 -15.12 -2.97
CA THR A 73 -18.09 -15.74 -1.89
C THR A 73 -17.43 -15.69 -0.50
N HIS A 74 -16.10 -15.58 -0.45
CA HIS A 74 -15.34 -15.51 0.80
C HIS A 74 -14.56 -14.19 0.95
N GLY A 75 -14.97 -13.13 0.24
CA GLY A 75 -14.26 -11.85 0.26
C GLY A 75 -12.84 -11.93 -0.32
N ILE A 76 -12.58 -12.89 -1.20
CA ILE A 76 -11.24 -13.21 -1.72
C ILE A 76 -10.55 -12.00 -2.38
N VAL A 77 -11.32 -11.12 -3.04
CA VAL A 77 -10.78 -9.93 -3.70
C VAL A 77 -10.17 -9.00 -2.66
N ALA A 78 -10.85 -8.73 -1.54
CA ALA A 78 -10.29 -7.92 -0.47
C ALA A 78 -9.14 -8.62 0.26
N LEU A 79 -9.25 -9.93 0.52
CA LEU A 79 -8.20 -10.70 1.20
C LEU A 79 -6.88 -10.69 0.42
N LEU A 80 -6.93 -10.88 -0.90
CA LEU A 80 -5.75 -10.86 -1.77
C LEU A 80 -5.02 -9.52 -1.75
N SER A 81 -5.75 -8.44 -1.50
CA SER A 81 -5.22 -7.08 -1.35
C SER A 81 -4.70 -6.82 0.07
N TYR A 82 -5.49 -7.10 1.10
CA TYR A 82 -5.17 -6.67 2.46
C TYR A 82 -4.19 -7.59 3.22
N ILE A 83 -3.95 -8.83 2.76
CA ILE A 83 -2.93 -9.71 3.35
C ILE A 83 -1.51 -9.11 3.31
N TRP A 84 -1.27 -8.17 2.39
CA TRP A 84 0.03 -7.51 2.23
C TRP A 84 0.21 -6.29 3.13
N LEU A 85 -0.87 -5.80 3.76
CA LEU A 85 -0.84 -4.61 4.60
C LEU A 85 0.08 -4.81 5.81
N ALA A 86 -0.16 -5.84 6.64
CA ALA A 86 0.63 -6.06 7.84
C ALA A 86 2.15 -6.22 7.55
N PRO A 87 2.58 -7.05 6.58
CA PRO A 87 3.98 -7.11 6.16
C PRO A 87 4.56 -5.77 5.70
N ALA A 88 3.81 -4.99 4.89
CA ALA A 88 4.25 -3.68 4.42
C ALA A 88 4.47 -2.70 5.59
N ILE A 89 3.54 -2.69 6.55
CA ILE A 89 3.57 -1.83 7.73
C ILE A 89 4.75 -2.20 8.63
N ILE A 90 4.91 -3.48 8.99
CA ILE A 90 5.99 -3.93 9.89
C ILE A 90 7.37 -3.55 9.33
N ILE A 91 7.59 -3.76 8.04
CA ILE A 91 8.86 -3.39 7.39
C ILE A 91 9.03 -1.87 7.35
N SER A 92 7.97 -1.13 7.07
CA SER A 92 7.98 0.34 7.08
C SER A 92 8.32 0.91 8.46
N ILE A 93 7.75 0.36 9.53
CA ILE A 93 8.10 0.71 10.91
C ILE A 93 9.56 0.37 11.21
N TYR A 94 10.07 -0.77 10.74
CA TYR A 94 11.48 -1.13 10.92
C TYR A 94 12.41 -0.12 10.24
N ILE A 95 12.07 0.33 9.03
CA ILE A 95 12.83 1.38 8.34
C ILE A 95 12.79 2.68 9.14
N GLY A 96 11.59 3.15 9.51
CA GLY A 96 11.44 4.43 10.22
C GLY A 96 12.12 4.44 11.59
N THR A 97 12.04 3.35 12.36
CA THR A 97 12.76 3.23 13.64
C THR A 97 14.29 3.26 13.46
N ARG A 98 14.82 2.71 12.37
CA ARG A 98 16.25 2.84 12.03
C ARG A 98 16.63 4.25 11.60
N LEU A 99 15.77 4.96 10.88
CA LEU A 99 16.02 6.36 10.50
C LEU A 99 16.05 7.29 11.71
N LEU A 100 15.16 7.03 12.67
CA LEU A 100 15.01 7.83 13.88
C LEU A 100 15.93 7.41 15.03
N ASN A 101 16.76 6.36 14.85
CA ASN A 101 17.65 5.80 15.88
C ASN A 101 16.90 5.41 17.18
N PHE A 102 15.74 4.77 17.08
CA PHE A 102 14.98 4.31 18.25
C PHE A 102 15.74 3.19 18.98
N GLU A 103 16.04 3.39 20.26
CA GLU A 103 16.74 2.39 21.10
C GLU A 103 15.94 1.09 21.25
N LYS A 104 14.64 1.21 21.53
CA LYS A 104 13.72 0.08 21.76
C LYS A 104 12.96 -0.33 20.49
N LYS A 105 13.60 -0.23 19.32
CA LYS A 105 12.96 -0.55 18.02
C LYS A 105 12.29 -1.93 17.97
N TRP A 106 12.90 -2.95 18.60
CA TRP A 106 12.37 -4.31 18.62
C TRP A 106 11.07 -4.41 19.41
N TYR A 107 10.93 -3.66 20.50
CA TYR A 107 9.68 -3.60 21.27
C TYR A 107 8.56 -3.00 20.44
N LEU A 108 8.83 -1.87 19.75
CA LEU A 108 7.85 -1.26 18.85
C LEU A 108 7.45 -2.21 17.72
N LEU A 109 8.42 -2.90 17.10
CA LEU A 109 8.16 -3.87 16.05
C LEU A 109 7.32 -5.05 16.54
N SER A 110 7.59 -5.59 17.72
CA SER A 110 6.79 -6.66 18.31
C SER A 110 5.33 -6.25 18.49
N ILE A 111 5.05 -5.00 18.87
CA ILE A 111 3.67 -4.49 18.94
C ILE A 111 3.01 -4.54 17.56
N PHE A 112 3.66 -4.04 16.51
CA PHE A 112 3.08 -4.06 15.15
C PHE A 112 2.95 -5.48 14.58
N VAL A 113 3.84 -6.41 14.95
CA VAL A 113 3.70 -7.82 14.59
C VAL A 113 2.45 -8.43 15.23
N VAL A 114 2.26 -8.21 16.53
CA VAL A 114 1.07 -8.72 17.24
C VAL A 114 -0.21 -8.11 16.68
N LEU A 115 -0.24 -6.78 16.50
CA LEU A 115 -1.39 -6.10 15.89
C LEU A 115 -1.63 -6.58 14.45
N GLY A 116 -0.57 -6.85 13.67
CA GLY A 116 -0.67 -7.36 12.31
C GLY A 116 -1.30 -8.75 12.26
N ILE A 117 -0.87 -9.65 13.16
CA ILE A 117 -1.48 -10.98 13.30
C ILE A 117 -2.95 -10.87 13.69
N ILE A 118 -3.30 -9.97 14.60
CA ILE A 118 -4.70 -9.72 14.99
C ILE A 118 -5.50 -9.21 13.79
N PHE A 119 -4.95 -8.25 13.02
CA PHE A 119 -5.59 -7.73 11.81
C PHE A 119 -5.85 -8.84 10.79
N ASP A 120 -4.83 -9.64 10.47
CA ASP A 120 -4.95 -10.76 9.53
C ASP A 120 -6.02 -11.75 10.03
N PHE A 121 -6.00 -12.12 11.31
CA PHE A 121 -7.00 -13.01 11.89
C PHE A 121 -8.43 -12.48 11.76
N ILE A 122 -8.66 -11.19 11.97
CA ILE A 122 -9.97 -10.55 11.80
C ILE A 122 -10.43 -10.64 10.35
N ILE A 123 -9.60 -10.24 9.39
CA ILE A 123 -10.00 -10.20 7.98
C ILE A 123 -10.24 -11.62 7.43
N PHE A 124 -9.49 -12.63 7.89
CA PHE A 124 -9.65 -14.02 7.46
C PHE A 124 -10.88 -14.70 8.07
N LEU A 125 -11.25 -14.38 9.32
CA LEU A 125 -12.41 -15.00 9.96
C LEU A 125 -13.73 -14.42 9.47
N ASP A 126 -13.81 -13.10 9.31
CA ASP A 126 -15.05 -12.43 8.94
C ASP A 126 -14.79 -11.26 7.97
N PRO A 127 -14.43 -11.56 6.71
CA PRO A 127 -14.12 -10.53 5.71
C PRO A 127 -15.32 -9.62 5.42
N PHE A 128 -16.55 -10.11 5.55
CA PHE A 128 -17.76 -9.31 5.29
C PHE A 128 -18.11 -8.34 6.41
N SER A 129 -17.61 -8.56 7.63
CA SER A 129 -17.63 -7.52 8.68
C SER A 129 -16.49 -6.51 8.55
N ALA A 130 -15.36 -6.94 7.98
CA ALA A 130 -14.15 -6.13 7.85
C ALA A 130 -14.20 -5.18 6.65
N PHE A 131 -14.90 -5.57 5.58
CA PHE A 131 -14.99 -4.82 4.33
C PHE A 131 -16.44 -4.65 3.88
N ASP A 132 -16.75 -3.45 3.41
CA ASP A 132 -18.00 -3.14 2.73
C ASP A 132 -17.80 -3.40 1.24
N PHE A 133 -18.37 -4.50 0.73
CA PHE A 133 -18.27 -4.91 -0.67
C PHE A 133 -19.40 -4.32 -1.51
N ASP A 134 -19.06 -3.79 -2.69
CA ASP A 134 -20.02 -3.31 -3.69
C ASP A 134 -19.76 -4.01 -5.05
N PRO A 135 -20.27 -5.24 -5.23
CA PRO A 135 -20.10 -5.97 -6.47
C PRO A 135 -20.96 -5.37 -7.59
N PRO A 136 -20.49 -5.41 -8.85
CA PRO A 136 -21.26 -4.86 -9.97
C PRO A 136 -22.58 -5.62 -10.18
N MET A 137 -23.65 -4.89 -10.51
CA MET A 137 -24.96 -5.49 -10.85
C MET A 137 -24.89 -6.45 -12.04
N ILE A 138 -24.03 -6.14 -13.02
CA ILE A 138 -23.79 -6.98 -14.20
C ILE A 138 -22.33 -7.41 -14.16
N SER A 139 -22.11 -8.73 -14.05
CA SER A 139 -20.76 -9.31 -14.07
C SER A 139 -20.04 -8.93 -15.36
N GLY A 140 -18.80 -8.46 -15.23
CA GLY A 140 -17.94 -8.00 -16.33
C GLY A 140 -18.23 -6.58 -16.84
N ASP A 141 -19.07 -5.81 -16.14
CA ASP A 141 -19.32 -4.38 -16.44
C ASP A 141 -18.44 -3.44 -15.59
N ALA A 142 -18.13 -3.80 -14.35
CA ALA A 142 -17.12 -3.12 -13.52
C ALA A 142 -16.33 -4.15 -12.71
N LEU A 143 -15.37 -3.69 -11.91
CA LEU A 143 -14.63 -4.54 -10.99
C LEU A 143 -15.37 -4.64 -9.65
N ILE A 144 -15.03 -5.65 -8.86
CA ILE A 144 -15.54 -5.76 -7.50
C ILE A 144 -14.88 -4.68 -6.64
N ASP A 145 -15.68 -3.70 -6.22
CA ASP A 145 -15.24 -2.65 -5.31
C ASP A 145 -15.43 -3.09 -3.86
N TYR A 146 -14.56 -2.60 -2.99
CA TYR A 146 -14.60 -2.86 -1.56
C TYR A 146 -13.81 -1.80 -0.81
N ASN A 147 -14.35 -1.40 0.33
CA ASN A 147 -13.70 -0.48 1.24
C ASN A 147 -13.62 -1.10 2.62
N VAL A 148 -12.63 -0.70 3.42
CA VAL A 148 -12.57 -1.19 4.79
C VAL A 148 -13.71 -0.58 5.57
N ASN A 149 -14.47 -1.40 6.28
CA ASN A 149 -15.49 -0.91 7.18
C ASN A 149 -14.80 -0.14 8.31
N THR A 150 -14.92 1.18 8.28
CA THR A 150 -14.18 2.11 9.16
C THR A 150 -14.55 1.96 10.64
N PHE A 151 -15.73 1.43 10.94
CA PHE A 151 -16.21 1.16 12.29
C PHE A 151 -15.89 -0.26 12.78
N SER A 152 -15.40 -1.13 11.89
CA SER A 152 -14.94 -2.46 12.26
C SER A 152 -13.59 -2.42 12.98
N ALA A 153 -13.25 -3.49 13.69
CA ALA A 153 -11.94 -3.64 14.31
C ALA A 153 -10.80 -3.59 13.26
N ALA A 154 -11.03 -4.13 12.06
CA ALA A 154 -10.09 -4.06 10.95
C ALA A 154 -9.86 -2.61 10.48
N GLY A 155 -10.92 -1.80 10.37
CA GLY A 155 -10.84 -0.38 10.04
C GLY A 155 -10.04 0.43 11.04
N ILE A 156 -10.29 0.22 12.34
CA ILE A 156 -9.54 0.89 13.41
C ILE A 156 -8.05 0.52 13.36
N LEU A 157 -7.73 -0.77 13.19
CA LEU A 157 -6.35 -1.24 13.08
C LEU A 157 -5.64 -0.67 11.84
N MET A 158 -6.32 -0.63 10.69
CA MET A 158 -5.80 -0.03 9.47
C MET A 158 -5.47 1.46 9.68
N ALA A 159 -6.37 2.21 10.32
CA ALA A 159 -6.12 3.62 10.64
C ALA A 159 -4.89 3.79 11.56
N ILE A 160 -4.78 2.96 12.60
CA ILE A 160 -3.61 2.95 13.50
C ILE A 160 -2.33 2.66 12.71
N PHE A 161 -2.35 1.67 11.82
CA PHE A 161 -1.20 1.31 11.00
C PHE A 161 -0.75 2.43 10.07
N LEU A 162 -1.69 3.00 9.30
CA LEU A 162 -1.38 4.05 8.33
C LEU A 162 -0.91 5.33 9.01
N LEU A 163 -1.54 5.73 10.11
CA LEU A 163 -1.08 6.87 10.92
C LEU A 163 0.31 6.61 11.50
N SER A 164 0.57 5.41 12.01
CA SER A 164 1.87 5.06 12.57
C SER A 164 2.97 5.07 11.53
N VAL A 165 2.74 4.51 10.35
CA VAL A 165 3.73 4.54 9.25
C VAL A 165 3.95 5.97 8.76
N THR A 166 2.89 6.77 8.63
CA THR A 166 3.02 8.19 8.31
C THR A 166 3.95 8.91 9.30
N MET A 167 3.71 8.70 10.59
CA MET A 167 4.45 9.36 11.66
C MET A 167 5.88 8.82 11.86
N ILE A 168 6.13 7.53 11.62
CA ILE A 168 7.44 6.93 11.89
C ILE A 168 8.32 6.93 10.64
N LEU A 169 7.76 6.57 9.48
CA LEU A 169 8.49 6.53 8.20
C LEU A 169 8.51 7.89 7.53
N GLY A 170 7.34 8.49 7.31
CA GLY A 170 7.18 9.77 6.60
C GLY A 170 7.95 10.90 7.29
N VAL A 171 7.67 11.11 8.59
CA VAL A 171 8.39 12.09 9.42
C VAL A 171 9.85 11.67 9.63
N GLY A 172 10.14 10.37 9.72
CA GLY A 172 11.52 9.86 9.84
C GLY A 172 12.42 10.31 8.69
N PHE A 173 11.94 10.15 7.46
CA PHE A 173 12.62 10.69 6.28
C PHE A 173 12.65 12.21 6.26
N LEU A 174 11.57 12.88 6.70
CA LEU A 174 11.52 14.35 6.76
C LEU A 174 12.61 14.91 7.68
N ILE A 175 12.70 14.40 8.91
CA ILE A 175 13.72 14.80 9.89
C ILE A 175 15.12 14.54 9.33
N LYS A 176 15.35 13.38 8.72
CA LYS A 176 16.63 13.07 8.09
C LYS A 176 16.93 14.02 6.92
N SER A 177 15.93 14.42 6.13
CA SER A 177 16.12 15.38 5.05
C SER A 177 16.59 16.74 5.58
N ILE A 178 15.97 17.23 6.66
CA ILE A 178 16.28 18.53 7.26
C ILE A 178 17.70 18.54 7.86
N ARG A 179 18.14 17.41 8.41
CA ARG A 179 19.49 17.26 9.02
C ARG A 179 20.61 17.08 8.01
N ASN A 180 20.31 16.81 6.74
CA ASN A 180 21.31 16.65 5.69
C ASN A 180 21.35 17.89 4.79
N THR A 181 22.38 18.01 3.95
CA THR A 181 22.55 19.11 3.00
C THR A 181 22.77 18.60 1.57
N GLY A 182 22.76 19.53 0.61
CA GLY A 182 23.05 19.22 -0.80
C GLY A 182 22.06 18.24 -1.44
N VAL A 183 22.61 17.32 -2.24
CA VAL A 183 21.84 16.34 -3.02
C VAL A 183 21.08 15.36 -2.11
N LEU A 184 21.71 14.94 -1.01
CA LEU A 184 21.11 13.97 -0.09
C LEU A 184 19.85 14.50 0.59
N ARG A 185 19.82 15.80 0.94
CA ARG A 185 18.62 16.46 1.47
C ARG A 185 17.45 16.37 0.49
N LYS A 186 17.67 16.73 -0.77
CA LYS A 186 16.62 16.71 -1.81
C LYS A 186 16.07 15.31 -2.01
N LYS A 187 16.94 14.30 -2.05
CA LYS A 187 16.57 12.90 -2.18
C LYS A 187 15.72 12.38 -1.02
N LEU A 188 16.15 12.62 0.22
CA LEU A 188 15.40 12.22 1.41
C LEU A 188 14.05 12.94 1.51
N LEU A 189 13.98 14.19 1.05
CA LEU A 189 12.73 14.93 0.98
C LEU A 189 11.76 14.31 -0.03
N LEU A 190 12.23 13.92 -1.22
CA LEU A 190 11.40 13.20 -2.20
C LEU A 190 10.85 11.89 -1.64
N ILE A 191 11.70 11.11 -0.94
CA ILE A 191 11.27 9.86 -0.29
C ILE A 191 10.22 10.14 0.80
N SER A 192 10.42 11.19 1.60
CA SER A 192 9.46 11.60 2.62
C SER A 192 8.11 11.98 2.01
N VAL A 193 8.09 12.83 0.98
CA VAL A 193 6.86 13.21 0.27
C VAL A 193 6.21 11.99 -0.36
N GLY A 194 6.98 11.08 -0.96
CA GLY A 194 6.44 9.82 -1.48
C GLY A 194 5.76 8.99 -0.38
N ALA A 195 6.40 8.81 0.77
CA ALA A 195 5.83 8.07 1.90
C ALA A 195 4.54 8.73 2.44
N PHE A 196 4.54 10.07 2.59
CA PHE A 196 3.33 10.82 2.98
C PHE A 196 2.22 10.66 1.96
N SER A 197 2.51 10.82 0.67
CA SER A 197 1.52 10.65 -0.40
C SER A 197 0.90 9.27 -0.34
N PHE A 198 1.70 8.20 -0.28
CA PHE A 198 1.19 6.82 -0.21
C PHE A 198 0.23 6.65 0.97
N CYS A 199 0.63 7.08 2.17
CA CYS A 199 -0.18 6.85 3.37
C CYS A 199 -1.43 7.73 3.42
N ILE A 200 -1.34 8.99 3.00
CA ILE A 200 -2.48 9.92 2.98
C ILE A 200 -3.50 9.45 1.95
N PHE A 201 -3.06 9.12 0.74
CA PHE A 201 -3.98 8.64 -0.29
C PHE A 201 -4.58 7.28 0.09
N GLY A 202 -3.85 6.41 0.77
CA GLY A 202 -4.44 5.16 1.27
C GLY A 202 -5.38 5.31 2.45
N LEU A 203 -5.16 6.30 3.32
CA LEU A 203 -6.19 6.68 4.29
C LEU A 203 -7.43 7.20 3.58
N ILE A 204 -7.29 8.07 2.59
CA ILE A 204 -8.42 8.61 1.84
C ILE A 204 -9.18 7.48 1.13
N GLU A 205 -8.49 6.58 0.43
CA GLU A 205 -9.11 5.44 -0.24
C GLU A 205 -9.93 4.60 0.74
N GLY A 206 -9.29 4.14 1.82
CA GLY A 206 -9.93 3.29 2.81
C GLY A 206 -11.06 3.98 3.60
N LEU A 207 -11.15 5.32 3.58
CA LEU A 207 -12.17 6.08 4.29
C LEU A 207 -13.30 6.61 3.39
N THR A 208 -13.11 6.72 2.06
CA THR A 208 -13.98 7.58 1.23
C THR A 208 -14.48 7.03 -0.10
N ALA A 209 -13.97 5.93 -0.64
CA ALA A 209 -14.46 5.42 -1.93
C ALA A 209 -15.73 4.56 -1.72
N PRO A 210 -16.71 4.55 -2.65
CA PRO A 210 -16.52 4.57 -4.10
C PRO A 210 -17.08 5.81 -4.81
N ASP A 211 -16.30 6.38 -5.75
CA ASP A 211 -16.74 7.22 -6.89
C ASP A 211 -15.52 7.78 -7.66
N ILE A 212 -15.70 8.77 -8.55
CA ILE A 212 -14.64 9.42 -9.36
C ILE A 212 -13.40 9.88 -8.57
N TYR A 213 -13.54 10.13 -7.26
CA TYR A 213 -12.43 10.48 -6.37
C TYR A 213 -11.36 9.39 -6.27
N ILE A 214 -11.69 8.13 -6.55
CA ILE A 214 -10.75 7.00 -6.58
C ILE A 214 -9.62 7.23 -7.60
N ILE A 215 -9.90 7.94 -8.70
CA ILE A 215 -8.91 8.24 -9.73
C ILE A 215 -7.82 9.16 -9.18
N ILE A 216 -8.22 10.20 -8.45
CA ILE A 216 -7.30 11.18 -7.85
C ILE A 216 -6.41 10.48 -6.82
N VAL A 217 -7.03 9.64 -5.99
CA VAL A 217 -6.36 8.85 -4.96
C VAL A 217 -5.30 7.93 -5.58
N ARG A 218 -5.65 7.19 -6.64
CA ARG A 218 -4.74 6.28 -7.33
C ARG A 218 -3.62 6.96 -8.10
N ILE A 219 -3.87 8.13 -8.69
CA ILE A 219 -2.79 8.97 -9.23
C ILE A 219 -1.82 9.35 -8.11
N GLY A 220 -2.33 9.67 -6.92
CA GLY A 220 -1.54 9.93 -5.73
C GLY A 220 -0.60 8.79 -5.36
N TYR A 221 -1.09 7.54 -5.38
CA TYR A 221 -0.26 6.34 -5.20
C TYR A 221 0.80 6.17 -6.28
N LEU A 222 0.43 6.32 -7.55
CA LEU A 222 1.38 6.19 -8.66
C LEU A 222 2.50 7.24 -8.55
N VAL A 223 2.14 8.49 -8.23
CA VAL A 223 3.10 9.56 -7.98
C VAL A 223 4.02 9.22 -6.81
N SER A 224 3.49 8.59 -5.75
CA SER A 224 4.30 8.18 -4.59
C SER A 224 5.46 7.25 -5.00
N PHE A 225 5.21 6.27 -5.88
CA PHE A 225 6.24 5.37 -6.38
C PHE A 225 7.30 6.11 -7.20
N TRP A 226 6.89 7.06 -8.04
CA TRP A 226 7.83 7.90 -8.80
C TRP A 226 8.69 8.75 -7.88
N LEU A 227 8.12 9.34 -6.82
CA LEU A 227 8.87 10.13 -5.84
C LEU A 227 9.91 9.27 -5.10
N LEU A 228 9.52 8.05 -4.68
CA LEU A 228 10.45 7.08 -4.10
C LEU A 228 11.57 6.74 -5.07
N TYR A 229 11.24 6.46 -6.34
CA TYR A 229 12.21 6.15 -7.38
C TYR A 229 13.19 7.30 -7.61
N PHE A 230 12.71 8.54 -7.81
CA PHE A 230 13.59 9.69 -8.03
C PHE A 230 14.43 10.04 -6.80
N GLY A 231 13.91 9.82 -5.59
CA GLY A 231 14.67 9.95 -4.36
C GLY A 231 15.84 8.96 -4.27
N LEU A 232 15.77 7.85 -5.01
CA LEU A 232 16.73 6.75 -4.96
C LEU A 232 17.45 6.47 -6.28
N LYS A 233 17.15 7.18 -7.35
CA LYS A 233 17.91 7.10 -8.61
C LYS A 233 19.31 7.71 -8.36
N GLU A 234 20.34 7.12 -8.97
CA GLU A 234 21.82 7.28 -8.75
C GLU A 234 22.43 6.21 -7.85
#